data_AF-A0AA41QIK6-F1
#
_entry.id   AF-A0AA41QIK6-F1
#
_cell.length_a   1.000
_cell.length_b   1.000
_cell.length_c   1.000
_cell.angle_alpha   90.00
_cell.angle_beta   90.00
_cell.angle_gamma   90.00
#
_symmetry.space_group_name_H-M   'P 1'
#
loop_
_entity.id
_entity.type
_entity.pdbx_description
1 polymer ?
#
loop_
_entity_poly.entity_id
_entity_poly.type
_entity_poly.pdbx_seq_one_letter_code
_entity_poly.pdbx_strand_id
1 'polypeptide(L)'
;MDDLTSDAGVPVPDAYDPGGPPDEVDAAVLARLARITARIDPVPEGLVERSLFAATLAGLEAEVMELAYVEAPLTGVRGDTLGGTGEATPVEARTITFTHESLTVMISLSGAQGGQVRVDGWAVPAGVLSVELHRPGTDPLVVASDVDGRFSFDAVDRGLASLVVRRADEAVAADGGAGAVSTPVIEI
;
A
#
# COMPACT_ATOMS: atom_id res chain seq x y z
N MET A 1 -6.64 16.21 34.54
CA MET A 1 -6.09 17.58 34.70
C MET A 1 -4.75 17.38 35.36
N ASP A 2 -3.81 16.89 34.55
CA ASP A 2 -2.50 16.46 35.01
C ASP A 2 -1.51 17.60 34.91
N ASP A 3 -0.68 17.63 35.94
CA ASP A 3 0.27 18.65 36.32
C ASP A 3 1.28 18.96 35.19
N LEU A 4 1.08 20.08 34.49
CA LEU A 4 2.00 20.66 33.50
C LEU A 4 3.04 21.60 34.15
N THR A 5 3.17 21.60 35.48
CA THR A 5 3.95 22.60 36.23
C THR A 5 5.18 22.08 36.96
N SER A 6 5.78 20.97 36.50
CA SER A 6 7.14 20.60 36.90
C SER A 6 8.08 20.57 35.69
N ASP A 7 8.27 21.73 35.08
CA ASP A 7 9.39 21.97 34.17
C ASP A 7 10.59 22.34 35.06
N ALA A 8 11.28 21.33 35.60
CA ALA A 8 12.63 21.52 36.10
C ALA A 8 13.45 21.98 34.88
N GLY A 9 13.66 23.30 34.78
CA GLY A 9 14.34 23.92 33.66
C GLY A 9 15.64 23.20 33.36
N VAL A 10 15.82 22.81 32.10
CA VAL A 10 17.08 22.21 31.64
C VAL A 10 18.20 23.22 31.97
N PRO A 11 19.23 22.82 32.73
CA PRO A 11 20.32 23.73 33.05
C PRO A 11 20.96 24.19 31.74
N VAL A 12 20.94 25.50 31.51
CA VAL A 12 21.57 26.11 30.33
C VAL A 12 23.07 26.12 30.59
N PRO A 13 23.89 25.40 29.80
CA PRO A 13 25.33 25.39 30.00
C PRO A 13 25.92 26.78 29.71
N ASP A 14 26.95 27.17 30.47
CA ASP A 14 27.60 28.48 30.37
C ASP A 14 28.31 28.73 29.01
N ALA A 15 28.51 27.68 28.20
CA ALA A 15 29.03 27.79 26.83
C ALA A 15 28.48 26.66 25.94
N TYR A 16 27.66 27.00 24.95
CA TYR A 16 27.23 26.09 23.88
C TYR A 16 28.38 25.89 22.89
N ASP A 17 28.82 24.65 22.68
CA ASP A 17 29.81 24.28 21.66
C ASP A 17 29.12 23.60 20.46
N PRO A 18 28.87 24.33 19.35
CA PRO A 18 28.19 23.77 18.18
C PRO A 18 29.00 22.72 17.41
N GLY A 19 30.31 22.59 17.68
CA GLY A 19 31.19 21.63 17.00
C GLY A 19 31.47 20.35 17.79
N GLY A 20 31.01 20.29 19.04
CA GLY A 20 31.18 19.15 19.94
C GLY A 20 30.20 18.00 19.65
N PRO A 21 30.46 16.81 20.22
CA PRO A 21 29.48 15.73 20.22
C PRO A 21 28.23 16.13 21.03
N PRO A 22 27.04 15.57 20.75
CA PRO A 22 25.81 15.90 21.46
C PRO A 22 25.94 15.66 22.96
N ASP A 23 25.53 16.63 23.77
CA ASP A 23 25.54 16.55 25.22
C ASP A 23 24.16 16.15 25.80
N GLU A 24 24.06 16.13 27.13
CA GLU A 24 22.81 15.77 27.83
C GLU A 24 21.69 16.80 27.60
N VAL A 25 22.04 18.07 27.39
CA VAL A 25 21.09 19.15 27.11
C VAL A 25 20.54 19.00 25.70
N ASP A 26 21.39 18.71 24.71
CA ASP A 26 20.99 18.37 23.35
C ASP A 26 20.04 17.17 23.34
N ALA A 27 20.40 16.10 24.06
CA ALA A 27 19.55 14.92 24.18
C ALA A 27 18.18 15.25 24.81
N ALA A 28 18.14 16.10 25.84
CA ALA A 28 16.90 16.51 26.48
C ALA A 28 16.00 17.34 25.53
N VAL A 29 16.60 18.24 24.76
CA VAL A 29 15.90 19.05 23.75
C VAL A 29 15.37 18.15 22.64
N LEU A 30 16.19 17.27 22.07
CA LEU A 30 15.77 16.32 21.03
C LEU A 30 14.66 15.38 21.52
N ALA A 31 14.76 14.89 22.76
CA ALA A 31 13.70 14.07 23.36
C ALA A 31 12.39 14.84 23.52
N ARG A 32 12.44 16.13 23.87
CA ARG A 32 11.25 16.98 23.95
C ARG A 32 10.67 17.27 22.58
N LEU A 33 11.50 17.54 21.58
CA LEU A 33 11.07 17.70 20.19
C LEU A 33 10.40 16.42 19.68
N ALA A 34 11.00 15.26 19.91
CA ALA A 34 10.43 13.96 19.52
C ALA A 34 9.03 13.74 20.11
N ARG A 35 8.80 14.09 21.38
CA ARG A 35 7.46 14.02 22.01
C ARG A 35 6.45 14.96 21.36
N ILE A 36 6.89 16.14 20.90
CA ILE A 36 6.02 17.09 20.21
C ILE A 36 5.70 16.55 18.82
N THR A 37 6.71 16.13 18.06
CA THR A 37 6.55 15.59 16.70
C THR A 37 5.67 14.35 16.70
N ALA A 38 5.87 13.39 17.62
CA ALA A 38 5.04 12.17 17.70
C ALA A 38 3.54 12.44 17.92
N ARG A 39 3.18 13.63 18.43
CA ARG A 39 1.79 14.04 18.63
C ARG A 39 1.23 14.88 17.46
N ILE A 40 2.07 15.65 16.80
CA ILE A 40 1.66 16.49 15.66
C ILE A 40 1.66 15.69 14.36
N ASP A 41 2.62 14.79 14.21
CA ASP A 41 2.86 13.94 13.06
C ASP A 41 3.15 12.50 13.53
N PRO A 42 2.12 11.78 14.01
CA PRO A 42 2.29 10.38 14.42
C PRO A 42 2.63 9.52 13.21
N VAL A 43 3.48 8.51 13.43
CA VAL A 43 3.78 7.50 12.39
C VAL A 43 2.47 6.82 11.99
N PRO A 44 2.11 6.79 10.68
CA PRO A 44 0.89 6.15 10.23
C PRO A 44 0.85 4.69 10.64
N GLU A 45 -0.33 4.21 11.05
CA GLU A 45 -0.54 2.80 11.34
C GLU A 45 -0.17 1.94 10.12
N GLY A 46 0.47 0.80 10.37
CA GLY A 46 0.89 -0.13 9.33
C GLY A 46 2.10 0.32 8.49
N LEU A 47 2.74 1.46 8.79
CA LEU A 47 3.86 1.96 7.99
C LEU A 47 5.03 0.97 7.97
N VAL A 48 5.38 0.41 9.12
CA VAL A 48 6.51 -0.53 9.24
C VAL A 48 6.24 -1.77 8.40
N GLU A 49 5.04 -2.33 8.52
CA GLU A 49 4.59 -3.51 7.77
C GLU A 49 4.58 -3.22 6.26
N ARG A 50 4.04 -2.08 5.84
CA ARG A 50 4.07 -1.63 4.43
C ARG A 50 5.51 -1.46 3.93
N SER A 51 6.39 -0.86 4.71
CA SER A 51 7.80 -0.63 4.33
C SER A 51 8.58 -1.93 4.22
N LEU A 52 8.42 -2.85 5.19
CA LEU A 52 9.05 -4.17 5.13
C LEU A 52 8.53 -4.97 3.93
N PHE A 53 7.22 -4.96 3.71
CA PHE A 53 6.61 -5.65 2.57
C PHE A 53 7.10 -5.06 1.24
N ALA A 54 7.14 -3.73 1.10
CA ALA A 54 7.70 -3.07 -0.07
C ALA A 54 9.18 -3.43 -0.28
N ALA A 55 9.98 -3.52 0.78
CA ALA A 55 11.38 -3.93 0.68
C ALA A 55 11.52 -5.40 0.23
N THR A 56 10.67 -6.30 0.74
CA THR A 56 10.65 -7.70 0.28
C THR A 56 10.24 -7.80 -1.19
N LEU A 57 9.30 -6.97 -1.61
CA LEU A 57 8.82 -6.92 -2.99
C LEU A 57 9.89 -6.35 -3.93
N ALA A 58 10.62 -5.31 -3.52
CA ALA A 58 11.74 -4.77 -4.28
C ALA A 58 12.87 -5.81 -4.49
N GLY A 59 12.99 -6.80 -3.60
CA GLY A 59 13.88 -7.94 -3.78
C GLY A 59 13.49 -8.91 -4.91
N LEU A 60 12.30 -8.76 -5.52
CA LEU A 60 11.84 -9.55 -6.66
C LEU A 60 12.36 -9.00 -8.01
N GLU A 61 13.24 -8.00 -8.00
CA GLU A 61 13.81 -7.32 -9.18
C GLU A 61 12.74 -6.78 -10.16
N ALA A 62 11.55 -6.46 -9.64
CA ALA A 62 10.46 -5.88 -10.43
C ALA A 62 10.46 -4.35 -10.36
N GLU A 63 10.25 -3.68 -11.49
CA GLU A 63 10.13 -2.23 -11.55
C GLU A 63 8.79 -1.77 -10.94
N VAL A 64 8.82 -0.71 -10.13
CA VAL A 64 7.63 -0.27 -9.39
C VAL A 64 6.77 0.67 -10.24
N MET A 65 5.48 0.37 -10.35
CA MET A 65 4.49 1.21 -11.05
C MET A 65 4.15 2.45 -10.22
N GLU A 66 3.82 3.54 -10.88
CA GLU A 66 3.26 4.73 -10.24
C GLU A 66 1.77 4.52 -9.94
N LEU A 67 1.34 4.89 -8.74
CA LEU A 67 -0.05 4.78 -8.29
C LEU A 67 -0.81 6.10 -8.54
N ALA A 68 -1.81 6.06 -9.40
CA ALA A 68 -2.74 7.15 -9.62
C ALA A 68 -4.11 6.81 -9.02
N TYR A 69 -4.45 7.42 -7.89
CA TYR A 69 -5.80 7.34 -7.34
C TYR A 69 -6.75 8.20 -8.17
N VAL A 70 -7.67 7.54 -8.87
CA VAL A 70 -8.84 8.21 -9.44
C VAL A 70 -9.99 7.94 -8.48
N GLU A 71 -10.20 8.81 -7.50
CA GLU A 71 -11.49 8.88 -6.82
C GLU A 71 -12.52 9.32 -7.88
N ALA A 72 -13.26 8.36 -8.42
CA ALA A 72 -14.44 8.70 -9.20
C ALA A 72 -15.41 9.43 -8.26
N PRO A 73 -15.88 10.64 -8.57
CA PRO A 73 -16.96 11.25 -7.79
C PRO A 73 -18.19 10.35 -7.96
N LEU A 74 -18.57 9.63 -6.90
CA LEU A 74 -19.75 8.75 -6.86
C LEU A 74 -21.03 9.60 -6.84
N THR A 75 -21.29 10.27 -7.96
CA THR A 75 -22.55 10.95 -8.21
C THR A 75 -23.54 9.92 -8.74
N GLY A 76 -24.21 9.22 -7.82
CA GLY A 76 -25.46 8.52 -8.08
C GLY A 76 -25.36 7.18 -8.83
N VAL A 77 -25.01 6.12 -8.09
CA VAL A 77 -25.52 4.77 -8.43
C VAL A 77 -26.60 4.43 -7.41
N ARG A 78 -27.86 4.63 -7.80
CA ARG A 78 -29.00 4.05 -7.07
C ARG A 78 -28.96 2.53 -7.29
N GLY A 79 -28.30 1.81 -6.38
CA GLY A 79 -28.59 0.39 -6.16
C GLY A 79 -29.94 0.30 -5.47
N ASP A 80 -30.91 -0.27 -6.18
CA ASP A 80 -32.30 -0.40 -5.76
C ASP A 80 -32.42 -1.10 -4.40
N THR A 81 -33.12 -0.45 -3.48
CA THR A 81 -33.52 -1.02 -2.19
C THR A 81 -34.54 -2.13 -2.41
N LEU A 82 -34.17 -3.37 -2.16
CA LEU A 82 -35.13 -4.45 -1.92
C LEU A 82 -34.73 -5.26 -0.67
N GLY A 83 -35.21 -4.75 0.46
CA GLY A 83 -35.80 -5.51 1.57
C GLY A 83 -34.99 -6.62 2.25
N GLY A 84 -34.60 -6.37 3.51
CA GLY A 84 -34.38 -7.45 4.49
C GLY A 84 -33.20 -7.22 5.41
N THR A 85 -33.49 -6.79 6.64
CA THR A 85 -32.71 -6.96 7.88
C THR A 85 -31.40 -7.75 7.80
N GLY A 86 -30.26 -7.08 7.96
CA GLY A 86 -28.95 -7.72 8.13
C GLY A 86 -27.82 -6.82 7.65
N GLU A 87 -27.13 -6.20 8.59
CA GLU A 87 -26.03 -5.24 8.40
C GLU A 87 -24.86 -5.85 7.61
N ALA A 88 -24.79 -5.53 6.32
CA ALA A 88 -23.60 -5.67 5.50
C ALA A 88 -23.42 -4.34 4.75
N THR A 89 -22.53 -3.50 5.26
CA THR A 89 -22.10 -2.27 4.60
C THR A 89 -21.63 -2.64 3.18
N PRO A 90 -22.26 -2.12 2.12
CA PRO A 90 -21.81 -2.40 0.76
C PRO A 90 -20.37 -1.90 0.64
N VAL A 91 -19.46 -2.79 0.25
CA VAL A 91 -18.10 -2.40 -0.10
C VAL A 91 -18.21 -1.58 -1.38
N GLU A 92 -18.08 -0.26 -1.25
CA GLU A 92 -18.10 0.66 -2.39
C GLU A 92 -17.00 0.24 -3.38
N ALA A 93 -17.39 0.07 -4.65
CA ALA A 93 -16.44 -0.38 -5.66
C ALA A 93 -15.37 0.70 -5.88
N ARG A 94 -14.11 0.39 -5.55
CA ARG A 94 -12.97 1.30 -5.67
C ARG A 94 -12.12 0.90 -6.87
N THR A 95 -11.86 1.84 -7.78
CA THR A 95 -10.96 1.61 -8.93
C THR A 95 -9.62 2.30 -8.69
N ILE A 96 -8.53 1.59 -8.96
CA ILE A 96 -7.16 2.05 -8.78
C ILE A 96 -6.39 1.83 -10.07
N THR A 97 -5.64 2.84 -10.52
CA THR A 97 -4.82 2.77 -11.73
C THR A 97 -3.35 2.81 -11.35
N PHE A 98 -2.59 1.86 -11.90
CA PHE A 98 -1.14 1.77 -11.80
C PHE A 98 -0.54 1.95 -13.18
N THR A 99 0.45 2.81 -13.31
CA THR A 99 1.07 3.12 -14.60
C THR A 99 2.56 2.89 -14.52
N HIS A 100 3.10 2.23 -15.53
CA HIS A 100 4.52 2.03 -15.77
C HIS A 100 4.80 2.25 -17.25
N GLU A 101 6.06 2.52 -17.62
CA GLU A 101 6.44 2.79 -19.02
C GLU A 101 6.01 1.67 -19.98
N SER A 102 6.07 0.42 -19.50
CA SER A 102 5.78 -0.78 -20.28
C SER A 102 4.34 -1.29 -20.13
N LEU A 103 3.60 -0.90 -19.08
CA LEU A 103 2.31 -1.48 -18.74
C LEU A 103 1.48 -0.53 -17.86
N THR A 104 0.18 -0.45 -18.11
CA THR A 104 -0.81 0.16 -17.20
C THR A 104 -1.73 -0.93 -16.71
N VAL A 105 -1.92 -1.04 -15.39
CA VAL A 105 -2.81 -2.02 -14.75
C VAL A 105 -3.87 -1.25 -13.98
N MET A 106 -5.13 -1.55 -14.26
CA MET A 106 -6.26 -1.01 -13.51
C MET A 106 -6.92 -2.15 -12.75
N ILE A 107 -7.27 -1.90 -11.49
CA ILE A 107 -8.02 -2.87 -10.67
C ILE A 107 -9.28 -2.22 -10.12
N SER A 108 -10.32 -3.03 -9.98
CA SER A 108 -11.56 -2.71 -9.28
C SER A 108 -11.71 -3.66 -8.11
N LEU A 109 -11.91 -3.09 -6.93
CA LEU A 109 -12.14 -3.81 -5.69
C LEU A 109 -13.63 -3.83 -5.41
N SER A 110 -14.22 -5.00 -5.21
CA SER A 110 -15.63 -5.15 -4.86
C SER A 110 -15.82 -6.14 -3.71
N GLY A 111 -16.89 -5.98 -2.93
CA GLY A 111 -17.17 -6.87 -1.81
C GLY A 111 -17.51 -8.28 -2.29
N ALA A 112 -16.90 -9.29 -1.66
CA ALA A 112 -17.22 -10.71 -1.83
C ALA A 112 -17.91 -11.28 -0.56
N GLN A 113 -18.33 -12.53 -0.63
CA GLN A 113 -18.96 -13.21 0.52
C GLN A 113 -17.97 -13.35 1.68
N GLY A 114 -18.49 -13.36 2.92
CA GLY A 114 -17.65 -13.59 4.11
C GLY A 114 -16.71 -12.44 4.49
N GLY A 115 -16.89 -11.23 3.93
CA GLY A 115 -16.03 -10.07 4.24
C GLY A 115 -14.72 -10.04 3.45
N GLN A 116 -14.58 -10.91 2.46
CA GLN A 116 -13.48 -10.90 1.50
C GLN A 116 -13.73 -9.87 0.40
N VAL A 117 -12.70 -9.63 -0.42
CA VAL A 117 -12.72 -8.67 -1.53
C VAL A 117 -12.42 -9.41 -2.82
N ARG A 118 -13.21 -9.14 -3.85
CA ARG A 118 -12.95 -9.55 -5.21
C ARG A 118 -12.12 -8.47 -5.89
N VAL A 119 -11.04 -8.87 -6.53
CA VAL A 119 -10.14 -7.98 -7.27
C VAL A 119 -10.28 -8.31 -8.74
N ASP A 120 -10.92 -7.43 -9.51
CA ASP A 120 -10.99 -7.55 -10.97
C ASP A 120 -9.97 -6.59 -11.58
N GLY A 121 -9.14 -7.06 -12.50
CA GLY A 121 -8.11 -6.23 -13.12
C GLY A 121 -8.04 -6.36 -14.63
N TRP A 122 -7.51 -5.33 -15.27
CA TRP A 122 -7.20 -5.32 -16.69
C TRP A 122 -5.92 -4.54 -16.96
N ALA A 123 -5.16 -5.02 -17.93
CA ALA A 123 -3.88 -4.45 -18.30
C ALA A 123 -3.89 -3.89 -19.73
N VAL A 124 -3.11 -2.84 -19.93
CA VAL A 124 -2.88 -2.20 -21.23
C VAL A 124 -1.38 -1.99 -21.40
N PRO A 125 -0.75 -2.44 -22.51
CA PRO A 125 -1.34 -3.17 -23.63
C PRO A 125 -1.91 -4.55 -23.24
N ALA A 126 -2.93 -5.01 -23.98
CA ALA A 126 -3.53 -6.32 -23.78
C ALA A 126 -2.54 -7.45 -24.12
N GLY A 127 -2.65 -8.57 -23.41
CA GLY A 127 -1.80 -9.73 -23.60
C GLY A 127 -1.98 -10.74 -22.47
N VAL A 128 -1.41 -11.94 -22.64
CA VAL A 128 -1.40 -12.97 -21.61
C VAL A 128 -0.30 -12.65 -20.60
N LEU A 129 -0.70 -12.41 -19.36
CA LEU A 129 0.15 -12.00 -18.24
C LEU A 129 0.02 -13.02 -17.12
N SER A 130 1.11 -13.27 -16.41
CA SER A 130 1.08 -13.91 -15.09
C SER A 130 0.95 -12.82 -14.04
N VAL A 131 -0.10 -12.87 -13.23
CA VAL A 131 -0.41 -11.90 -12.19
C VAL A 131 -0.35 -12.58 -10.83
N GLU A 132 0.52 -12.10 -9.97
CA GLU A 132 0.70 -12.58 -8.61
C GLU A 132 0.22 -11.53 -7.62
N LEU A 133 -0.67 -11.90 -6.71
CA LEU A 133 -1.10 -11.06 -5.61
C LEU A 133 -0.36 -11.46 -4.34
N HIS A 134 0.58 -10.60 -3.93
CA HIS A 134 1.39 -10.76 -2.73
C HIS A 134 0.72 -10.11 -1.53
N ARG A 135 0.72 -10.79 -0.39
CA ARG A 135 0.21 -10.29 0.90
C ARG A 135 1.17 -10.68 2.03
N PRO A 136 1.31 -9.87 3.08
CA PRO A 136 2.20 -10.19 4.19
C PRO A 136 1.86 -11.53 4.85
N GLY A 137 2.86 -12.39 5.03
CA GLY A 137 2.72 -13.64 5.80
C GLY A 137 1.92 -14.75 5.12
N THR A 138 1.58 -14.63 3.83
CA THR A 138 0.87 -15.66 3.06
C THR A 138 1.56 -15.92 1.73
N ASP A 139 1.37 -17.11 1.18
CA ASP A 139 1.79 -17.41 -0.18
C ASP A 139 1.04 -16.54 -1.21
N PRO A 140 1.71 -16.14 -2.31
CA PRO A 140 1.08 -15.32 -3.34
C PRO A 140 -0.02 -16.11 -4.06
N LEU A 141 -1.12 -15.43 -4.36
CA LEU A 141 -2.16 -15.97 -5.25
C LEU A 141 -1.75 -15.69 -6.68
N VAL A 142 -1.87 -16.68 -7.57
CA VAL A 142 -1.44 -16.54 -8.97
C VAL A 142 -2.59 -16.80 -9.92
N VAL A 143 -2.78 -15.90 -10.88
CA VAL A 143 -3.74 -16.03 -11.98
C VAL A 143 -3.09 -15.62 -13.30
N ALA A 144 -3.57 -16.21 -14.39
CA ALA A 144 -3.23 -15.77 -15.74
C ALA A 144 -4.31 -14.81 -16.26
N SER A 145 -3.90 -13.73 -16.92
CA SER A 145 -4.85 -12.91 -17.66
C SER A 145 -5.25 -13.58 -18.97
N ASP A 146 -6.43 -13.21 -19.48
CA ASP A 146 -6.85 -13.59 -20.81
C ASP A 146 -6.12 -12.80 -21.91
N VAL A 147 -6.48 -13.07 -23.17
CA VAL A 147 -5.90 -12.40 -24.35
C VAL A 147 -6.17 -10.89 -24.39
N ASP A 148 -7.21 -10.44 -23.69
CA ASP A 148 -7.59 -9.03 -23.57
C ASP A 148 -6.90 -8.36 -22.36
N GLY A 149 -6.05 -9.09 -21.64
CA GLY A 149 -5.32 -8.60 -20.46
C GLY A 149 -6.17 -8.55 -19.18
N ARG A 150 -7.33 -9.21 -19.14
CA ARG A 150 -8.22 -9.23 -17.96
C ARG A 150 -7.90 -10.38 -17.03
N PHE A 151 -7.99 -10.15 -15.73
CA PHE A 151 -7.78 -11.15 -14.68
C PHE A 151 -8.70 -10.88 -13.49
N SER A 152 -8.91 -11.89 -12.64
CA SER A 152 -9.70 -11.72 -11.42
C SER A 152 -9.23 -12.64 -10.29
N PHE A 153 -9.25 -12.11 -9.07
CA PHE A 153 -9.17 -12.88 -7.84
C PHE A 153 -10.55 -12.85 -7.16
N ASP A 154 -11.21 -14.00 -7.06
CA ASP A 154 -12.61 -14.06 -6.62
C ASP A 154 -12.81 -13.76 -5.13
N ALA A 155 -11.83 -14.12 -4.30
CA ALA A 155 -11.91 -14.03 -2.85
C ALA A 155 -10.51 -13.80 -2.25
N VAL A 156 -10.28 -12.57 -1.79
CA VAL A 156 -9.03 -12.17 -1.14
C VAL A 156 -9.33 -11.61 0.24
N ASP A 157 -8.56 -12.02 1.24
CA ASP A 157 -8.64 -11.44 2.57
C ASP A 157 -8.17 -9.99 2.55
N ARG A 158 -8.87 -9.13 3.31
CA ARG A 158 -8.53 -7.70 3.40
C ARG A 158 -7.16 -7.45 4.00
N GLY A 159 -6.57 -6.33 3.62
CA GLY A 159 -5.31 -5.85 4.18
C GLY A 159 -4.31 -5.41 3.11
N LEU A 160 -3.03 -5.42 3.48
CA LEU A 160 -1.97 -4.98 2.58
C LEU A 160 -1.77 -5.98 1.44
N ALA A 161 -1.72 -5.47 0.22
CA ALA A 161 -1.48 -6.25 -0.97
C ALA A 161 -0.65 -5.49 -2.02
N SER A 162 0.04 -6.24 -2.88
CA SER A 162 0.70 -5.72 -4.08
C SER A 162 0.59 -6.76 -5.20
N LEU A 163 0.46 -6.28 -6.44
CA LEU A 163 0.45 -7.13 -7.62
C LEU A 163 1.85 -7.14 -8.26
N VAL A 164 2.35 -8.32 -8.60
CA VAL A 164 3.49 -8.49 -9.51
C VAL A 164 2.97 -9.03 -10.83
N VAL A 165 3.28 -8.34 -11.91
CA VAL A 165 2.80 -8.67 -13.25
C VAL A 165 3.98 -8.98 -14.14
N ARG A 166 3.93 -10.14 -14.80
CA ARG A 166 4.95 -10.62 -15.73
C ARG A 166 4.29 -10.96 -17.06
N ARG A 167 4.92 -10.60 -18.19
CA ARG A 167 4.42 -11.08 -19.48
C ARG A 167 4.76 -12.56 -19.67
N ALA A 168 3.83 -13.32 -20.24
CA ALA A 168 4.00 -14.76 -20.43
C ALA A 168 5.07 -15.11 -21.48
N ASP A 169 5.33 -14.22 -22.44
CA ASP A 169 6.37 -14.35 -23.47
C ASP A 169 7.78 -14.09 -22.94
N GLU A 170 7.93 -13.17 -21.99
CA GLU A 170 9.20 -12.87 -21.31
C GLU A 170 9.61 -13.97 -20.31
N ALA A 171 8.65 -14.71 -19.75
CA ALA A 171 8.91 -15.84 -18.84
C ALA A 171 9.66 -17.02 -19.52
N VAL A 172 9.69 -17.07 -20.85
CA VAL A 172 10.40 -18.09 -21.64
C VAL A 172 11.85 -17.69 -21.92
N ALA A 173 12.17 -16.38 -21.83
CA ALA A 173 13.53 -15.87 -21.94
C ALA A 173 14.18 -15.85 -20.55
N ALA A 174 14.58 -17.02 -20.07
CA ALA A 174 15.29 -17.18 -18.81
C ALA A 174 16.68 -16.50 -18.84
N ASP A 175 16.71 -15.20 -18.54
CA ASP A 175 17.80 -14.52 -17.86
C ASP A 175 17.20 -13.31 -17.10
N GLY A 176 17.53 -13.19 -15.82
CA GLY A 176 16.73 -12.51 -14.80
C GLY A 176 16.37 -11.04 -15.03
N GLY A 177 15.17 -10.67 -14.56
CA GLY A 177 14.84 -9.34 -14.02
C GLY A 177 14.08 -8.37 -14.94
N ALA A 178 14.24 -8.41 -16.26
CA ALA A 178 13.90 -7.24 -17.09
C ALA A 178 12.43 -7.05 -17.52
N GLY A 179 11.47 -7.83 -17.02
CA GLY A 179 10.08 -7.83 -17.53
C GLY A 179 8.96 -7.71 -16.50
N ALA A 180 9.30 -7.84 -15.21
CA ALA A 180 8.30 -7.82 -14.16
C ALA A 180 8.05 -6.39 -13.67
N VAL A 181 6.78 -5.99 -13.58
CA VAL A 181 6.38 -4.75 -12.92
C VAL A 181 5.59 -5.05 -11.67
N SER A 182 5.74 -4.23 -10.64
CA SER A 182 5.07 -4.41 -9.36
C SER A 182 4.30 -3.16 -8.94
N THR A 183 3.09 -3.33 -8.42
CA THR A 183 2.33 -2.19 -7.90
C THR A 183 2.87 -1.78 -6.52
N PRO A 184 2.77 -0.50 -6.13
CA PRO A 184 2.95 -0.11 -4.74
C PRO A 184 2.02 -0.89 -3.82
N VAL A 185 2.38 -0.96 -2.54
CA VAL A 185 1.57 -1.60 -1.51
C VAL A 185 0.30 -0.78 -1.31
N ILE A 186 -0.85 -1.43 -1.51
CA ILE A 186 -2.18 -0.85 -1.29
C ILE A 186 -2.92 -1.64 -0.21
N GLU A 187 -4.01 -1.07 0.28
CA GLU A 187 -4.97 -1.77 1.13
C GLU A 187 -6.18 -2.17 0.28
N ILE A 188 -6.55 -3.45 0.35
CA ILE A 188 -7.71 -4.05 -0.33
C ILE A 188 -8.82 -4.43 0.64
#